data_AF-A0A075MPS7-F1
#
_entry.id   AF-A0A075MPS7-F1
#
_cell.length_a   1.000
_cell.length_b   1.000
_cell.length_c   1.000
_cell.angle_alpha   90.00
_cell.angle_beta   90.00
_cell.angle_gamma   90.00
#
_symmetry.space_group_name_H-M   'P 1'
#
loop_
_entity.id
_entity.type
_entity.pdbx_description
1 polymer ?
#
loop_
_entity_poly.entity_id
_entity_poly.type
_entity_poly.pdbx_seq_one_letter_code
_entity_poly.pdbx_strand_id
1 'polypeptide(L)'
;MVLKLLSAINGGSEENQLESAAGISSKQLSRYLKEFIKDGLVGYAVSDGKTLVITEKGSRFLISYERVAASQAEHESPKGLLDLK
;
A
#
# COMPACT_ATOMS: atom_id res chain seq x y z
N MET A 1 -1.59 6.18 3.46
CA MET A 1 -1.44 5.28 4.62
C MET A 1 -1.51 3.82 4.20
N VAL A 2 -2.65 3.36 3.66
CA VAL A 2 -2.85 1.97 3.17
C VAL A 2 -1.72 1.49 2.25
N LEU A 3 -1.35 2.29 1.24
CA LEU A 3 -0.27 1.94 0.31
C LEU A 3 1.10 1.84 0.98
N LYS A 4 1.38 2.68 1.99
CA LYS A 4 2.65 2.61 2.72
C LYS A 4 2.75 1.29 3.48
N LEU A 5 1.65 0.85 4.09
CA LEU A 5 1.57 -0.45 4.76
C LEU A 5 1.71 -1.60 3.76
N LEU A 6 0.96 -1.60 2.65
CA LEU A 6 1.05 -2.65 1.63
C LEU A 6 2.42 -2.69 0.94
N SER A 7 3.09 -1.55 0.79
CA SER A 7 4.44 -1.47 0.26
C SER A 7 5.48 -2.04 1.23
N ALA A 8 5.37 -1.73 2.53
CA ALA A 8 6.24 -2.31 3.57
C ALA A 8 6.04 -3.84 3.67
N ILE A 9 4.80 -4.25 3.92
CA ILE A 9 4.09 -5.37 3.26
C ILE A 9 4.89 -6.28 2.32
N ASN A 10 4.99 -5.80 1.09
CA ASN A 10 5.54 -6.48 -0.08
C ASN A 10 7.00 -6.93 0.10
N GLY A 11 7.77 -6.29 0.99
CA GLY A 11 9.14 -6.70 1.33
C GLY A 11 9.24 -7.85 2.33
N GLY A 12 8.12 -8.29 2.90
CA GLY A 12 8.09 -9.14 4.08
C GLY A 12 8.38 -8.32 5.34
N SER A 13 7.42 -8.23 6.26
CA SER A 13 7.59 -7.41 7.47
C SER A 13 6.90 -8.03 8.67
N GLU A 14 7.47 -7.79 9.85
CA GLU A 14 6.82 -8.04 11.12
C GLU A 14 5.93 -6.84 11.52
N GLU A 15 4.90 -7.07 12.34
CA GLU A 15 3.96 -6.02 12.76
C GLU A 15 4.68 -4.83 13.44
N ASN A 16 5.68 -5.09 14.27
CA ASN A 16 6.48 -4.08 14.97
C ASN A 16 7.17 -3.08 14.02
N GLN A 17 7.58 -3.52 12.83
CA GLN A 17 8.24 -2.68 11.83
C GLN A 17 7.23 -1.78 11.08
N LEU A 18 5.98 -2.22 11.01
CA LEU A 18 4.92 -1.50 10.28
C LEU A 18 4.44 -0.25 11.01
N GLU A 19 4.49 -0.25 12.35
CA GLU A 19 4.10 0.92 13.15
C GLU A 19 4.98 2.12 12.83
N SER A 20 6.31 1.93 12.83
CA SER A 20 7.28 2.97 12.49
C SER A 20 7.23 3.35 11.01
N ALA A 21 7.06 2.37 10.10
CA ALA A 21 7.03 2.63 8.66
C ALA A 21 5.79 3.46 8.23
N ALA A 22 4.64 3.22 8.86
CA ALA A 22 3.41 3.93 8.57
C ALA A 22 3.18 5.16 9.46
N GLY A 23 3.89 5.29 10.57
CA GLY A 23 3.70 6.37 11.55
C GLY A 23 2.33 6.30 12.22
N ILE A 24 1.88 5.10 12.59
CA ILE A 24 0.56 4.85 13.18
C ILE A 24 0.67 4.10 14.51
N SER A 25 -0.35 4.24 15.35
CA SER A 25 -0.44 3.47 16.60
C SER A 25 -0.70 1.98 16.35
N SER A 26 -0.29 1.12 17.27
CA SER A 26 -0.55 -0.33 17.25
C SER A 26 -2.04 -0.67 17.05
N LYS A 27 -2.94 0.12 17.68
CA LYS A 27 -4.38 -0.07 17.55
C LYS A 27 -4.89 0.22 16.13
N GLN A 28 -4.32 1.22 15.46
CA GLN A 28 -4.65 1.51 14.07
C GLN A 28 -4.05 0.45 13.14
N LEU A 29 -2.80 0.05 13.37
CA LEU A 29 -2.15 -1.01 12.60
C LEU A 29 -2.98 -2.30 12.65
N SER A 30 -3.37 -2.75 13.84
CA SER A 30 -4.19 -3.95 14.02
C SER A 30 -5.51 -3.90 13.24
N ARG A 31 -6.18 -2.73 13.19
CA ARG A 31 -7.40 -2.55 12.39
C ARG A 31 -7.14 -2.68 10.89
N TYR A 32 -6.06 -2.05 10.40
CA TYR A 32 -5.70 -2.16 8.98
C TYR A 32 -5.33 -3.59 8.59
N LEU A 33 -4.50 -4.26 9.39
CA LEU A 33 -4.11 -5.64 9.15
C LEU A 33 -5.32 -6.57 9.14
N LYS A 34 -6.26 -6.39 10.07
CA LYS A 34 -7.50 -7.17 10.10
C LYS A 34 -8.30 -7.03 8.81
N GLU A 35 -8.49 -5.80 8.31
CA GLU A 35 -9.21 -5.60 7.04
C GLU A 35 -8.40 -6.13 5.84
N PHE A 36 -7.07 -5.95 5.80
CA PHE A 36 -6.24 -6.49 4.72
C PHE A 36 -6.27 -8.01 4.65
N ILE A 37 -6.22 -8.69 5.79
CA ILE A 37 -6.32 -10.15 5.88
C ILE A 37 -7.71 -10.62 5.48
N LYS A 38 -8.76 -9.96 6.01
CA LYS A 38 -10.15 -10.25 5.66
C LYS A 38 -10.43 -10.08 4.16
N ASP A 39 -9.86 -9.05 3.54
CA ASP A 39 -9.98 -8.79 2.11
C ASP A 39 -9.02 -9.64 1.27
N GLY A 40 -8.15 -10.44 1.90
CA GLY A 40 -7.18 -11.31 1.23
C GLY A 40 -6.07 -10.54 0.50
N LEU A 41 -5.76 -9.32 0.92
CA LEU A 41 -4.65 -8.51 0.38
C LEU A 41 -3.30 -8.87 1.02
N VAL A 42 -3.34 -9.34 2.27
CA VAL A 42 -2.15 -9.72 3.06
C VAL A 42 -2.43 -11.07 3.73
N GLY A 43 -1.39 -11.87 3.93
CA GLY A 43 -1.43 -13.09 4.73
C GLY A 43 -0.14 -13.28 5.54
N TYR A 44 -0.08 -14.37 6.29
CA TYR A 44 1.14 -14.79 6.98
C TYR A 44 1.96 -15.72 6.10
N ALA A 45 3.29 -15.57 6.15
CA ALA A 45 4.22 -16.45 5.46
C ALA A 45 4.08 -17.89 6.00
N VAL A 46 4.03 -18.86 5.09
CA VAL A 46 3.93 -20.28 5.47
C VAL A 46 5.17 -20.78 6.20
N SER A 47 6.32 -20.12 6.01
CA SER A 47 7.61 -20.45 6.62
C SER A 47 7.60 -20.41 8.14
N ASP A 48 6.97 -19.38 8.71
CA ASP A 48 7.10 -19.04 10.13
C ASP A 48 5.76 -18.66 10.79
N GLY A 49 4.70 -18.41 10.00
CA GLY A 49 3.39 -18.00 10.49
C GLY A 49 3.38 -16.64 11.20
N LYS A 50 4.43 -15.83 11.05
CA LYS A 50 4.62 -14.56 11.77
C LYS A 50 4.91 -13.40 10.83
N THR A 51 5.65 -13.62 9.76
CA THR A 51 5.96 -12.59 8.78
C THR A 51 4.73 -12.30 7.92
N LEU A 52 4.35 -11.04 7.82
CA LEU A 52 3.29 -10.62 6.91
C LEU A 52 3.85 -10.55 5.48
N VAL A 53 3.10 -11.10 4.54
CA VAL A 53 3.43 -11.10 3.11
C VAL A 53 2.22 -10.65 2.31
N ILE A 54 2.49 -9.90 1.23
CA ILE A 54 1.43 -9.49 0.32
C ILE A 54 0.94 -10.70 -0.48
N THR A 55 -0.36 -10.79 -0.70
CA THR A 55 -0.92 -11.81 -1.60
C THR A 55 -0.83 -11.34 -3.05
N GLU A 56 -1.09 -12.24 -4.00
CA GLU A 56 -1.23 -11.85 -5.41
C GLU A 56 -2.32 -10.78 -5.60
N LYS A 57 -3.45 -10.91 -4.89
CA LYS A 57 -4.54 -9.92 -4.92
C LYS A 57 -4.06 -8.56 -4.39
N GLY A 58 -3.32 -8.56 -3.28
CA GLY A 58 -2.73 -7.35 -2.71
C GLY A 58 -1.74 -6.68 -3.65
N SER A 59 -0.89 -7.45 -4.32
CA SER A 59 0.08 -6.93 -5.30
C SER A 59 -0.62 -6.27 -6.49
N ARG A 60 -1.66 -6.90 -7.05
CA ARG A 60 -2.47 -6.31 -8.13
C ARG A 60 -3.18 -5.02 -7.69
N PHE A 61 -3.67 -4.97 -6.45
CA PHE A 61 -4.27 -3.78 -5.87
C PHE A 61 -3.25 -2.63 -5.76
N LEU A 62 -2.05 -2.92 -5.24
CA LEU A 62 -0.97 -1.93 -5.09
C LEU A 62 -0.57 -1.34 -6.44
N ILE A 63 -0.31 -2.18 -7.45
CA ILE A 63 0.06 -1.76 -8.81
C ILE A 63 -1.03 -0.91 -9.45
N SER A 64 -2.30 -1.31 -9.30
CA SER A 64 -3.43 -0.58 -9.88
C SER A 64 -3.54 0.82 -9.28
N TYR A 65 -3.33 0.95 -7.98
CA TYR A 65 -3.38 2.25 -7.31
C TYR A 65 -2.18 3.13 -7.69
N GLU A 66 -0.96 2.59 -7.72
CA GLU A 66 0.24 3.35 -8.12
C GLU A 66 0.12 3.91 -9.54
N ARG A 67 -0.45 3.14 -10.48
CA ARG A 67 -0.73 3.63 -11.83
C ARG A 67 -1.75 4.76 -11.84
N VAL A 68 -2.85 4.63 -11.10
CA VAL A 68 -3.87 5.68 -11.02
C VAL A 68 -3.30 6.95 -10.39
N ALA A 69 -2.48 6.83 -9.34
CA ALA A 69 -1.82 7.96 -8.71
C ALA A 69 -0.83 8.66 -9.68
N ALA A 70 -0.05 7.88 -10.45
CA ALA A 70 0.85 8.42 -11.46
C ALA A 70 0.10 9.13 -12.60
N SER A 71 -0.98 8.53 -13.12
CA SER A 71 -1.79 9.15 -14.16
C SER A 71 -2.51 10.43 -13.70
N GLN A 72 -2.84 10.55 -12.42
CA GLN A 72 -3.39 11.79 -11.84
C GLN A 72 -2.32 12.87 -11.63
N ALA A 73 -1.07 12.48 -11.34
CA ALA A 73 0.06 13.41 -11.23
C ALA A 73 0.50 13.96 -12.59
N GLU A 74 0.38 13.18 -13.67
CA GLU A 74 0.65 13.63 -15.04
C GLU A 74 -0.46 14.51 -15.65
N HIS A 75 -1.59 14.65 -14.95
CA HIS A 75 -2.70 15.52 -15.33
C HIS A 75 -2.58 16.95 -14.75
N GLU A 76 -1.41 17.38 -14.26
CA GLU A 76 -1.10 18.81 -14.17
C GLU A 76 -1.08 19.41 -15.59
N SER A 77 -1.91 20.43 -15.79
CA SER A 77 -2.29 21.03 -17.07
C SER A 77 -1.16 21.10 -18.09
N PRO A 78 -1.40 20.74 -19.38
CA PRO A 78 -0.46 21.07 -20.43
C PRO A 78 -0.24 22.59 -20.42
N LYS A 79 0.94 23.04 -20.00
CA LYS A 79 1.42 24.40 -20.24
C LYS A 79 1.59 24.53 -21.75
N GLY A 80 0.56 25.03 -22.43
CA GLY A 80 0.66 25.26 -23.87
C GLY A 80 -0.66 25.38 -24.63
N LEU A 81 -1.72 25.94 -24.04
CA LEU A 81 -2.91 26.31 -24.81
C LEU A 81 -3.50 27.69 -24.47
N LEU A 82 -2.77 28.52 -23.72
CA LEU A 82 -3.16 29.91 -23.44
C LEU A 82 -2.17 30.97 -23.95
N ASP A 83 -1.11 30.58 -24.67
CA ASP A 83 -0.24 31.54 -25.40
C ASP A 83 -0.80 31.88 -26.80
N LEU A 84 -2.11 32.10 -26.88
CA LEU A 84 -2.75 32.70 -28.05
C LEU A 84 -3.49 33.97 -27.60
N LYS A 85 -2.72 35.04 -27.38
CA LYS A 85 -2.92 36.39 -27.96
C LYS A 85 -1.94 37.41 -27.41
#